data_AF-F4RCT6-F1
#
_entry.id   AF-F4RCT6-F1
#
_cell.length_a   1.000
_cell.length_b   1.000
_cell.length_c   1.000
_cell.angle_alpha   90.00
_cell.angle_beta   90.00
_cell.angle_gamma   90.00
#
_symmetry.space_group_name_H-M   'P 1'
#
loop_
_entity.id
_entity.type
_entity.pdbx_description
1 polymer ?
#
loop_
_entity_poly.entity_id
_entity_poly.type
_entity_poly.pdbx_seq_one_letter_code
_entity_poly.pdbx_strand_id
1 'polypeptide(L)'
;MCSTVQEKGFTYLGLTLEHYCHHFGVVPASKRVNKIYVLGKDRAYLHKPAPVLWNPTIFEEIANETGISFTIGTVQKSISKVHGDERDELWPGLDDIGSLSRDDFIYQIQHHRAVMGLGWSPQISSPLEALCLGTPFINRRRSEPDRSKWHTQHPYLAHFDPPYVYNVQDHRKEDLLEAVDSIMKNPLKEAFIPDDMKKEAYLARIDGLVTKNWLELSRSKPSPSNTTANTP
;
A
#
# COMPACT_ATOMS: atom_id res chain seq x y z
N MET A 1 -12.70 12.76 -7.20
CA MET A 1 -13.53 12.32 -8.34
C MET A 1 -12.91 11.06 -8.94
N CYS A 2 -13.45 9.87 -8.63
CA CYS A 2 -13.16 8.66 -9.41
C CYS A 2 -14.03 8.67 -10.66
N SER A 3 -13.42 9.06 -11.77
CA SER A 3 -13.94 8.98 -13.15
C SER A 3 -12.69 8.68 -13.97
N THR A 4 -12.55 7.70 -14.86
CA THR A 4 -13.49 7.06 -15.78
C THR A 4 -12.87 5.76 -16.30
N VAL A 5 -12.78 4.70 -15.48
CA VAL A 5 -12.64 3.35 -16.04
C VAL A 5 -13.77 2.53 -15.44
N GLN A 6 -14.87 2.48 -16.16
CA GLN A 6 -15.96 1.56 -15.88
C GLN A 6 -15.42 0.15 -16.20
N GLU A 7 -14.81 -0.50 -15.23
CA GLU A 7 -14.50 -1.93 -15.31
C GLU A 7 -15.84 -2.66 -15.56
N LYS A 8 -16.00 -3.17 -16.77
CA LYS A 8 -17.26 -3.76 -17.22
C LYS A 8 -17.55 -5.02 -16.37
N GLY A 9 -18.59 -4.94 -15.54
CA GLY A 9 -19.19 -6.13 -14.90
C GLY A 9 -19.10 -6.18 -13.37
N PHE A 10 -18.40 -5.24 -12.72
CA PHE A 10 -18.29 -5.21 -11.27
C PHE A 10 -18.87 -3.92 -10.68
N THR A 11 -19.28 -3.99 -9.42
CA THR A 11 -19.70 -2.82 -8.66
C THR A 11 -18.73 -2.63 -7.51
N TYR A 12 -18.10 -1.46 -7.45
CA TYR A 12 -17.17 -1.13 -6.38
C TYR A 12 -17.92 -1.00 -5.05
N LEU A 13 -17.64 -1.90 -4.11
CA LEU A 13 -18.13 -1.82 -2.74
C LEU A 13 -17.31 -0.82 -1.92
N GLY A 14 -15.99 -0.88 -2.07
CA GLY A 14 -15.03 -0.14 -1.27
C GLY A 14 -15.05 -0.52 0.21
N LEU A 15 -14.44 0.31 1.03
CA LEU A 15 -14.39 0.17 2.48
C LEU A 15 -14.29 1.55 3.13
N THR A 16 -14.54 1.61 4.44
CA THR A 16 -14.23 2.78 5.27
C THR A 16 -13.32 2.37 6.41
N LEU A 17 -12.32 3.20 6.71
CA LEU A 17 -11.43 3.04 7.86
C LEU A 17 -11.69 4.08 8.96
N GLU A 18 -12.60 5.02 8.71
CA GLU A 18 -12.74 6.24 9.52
C GLU A 18 -12.98 5.98 11.00
N HIS A 19 -13.81 5.00 11.33
CA HIS A 19 -14.03 4.57 12.71
C HIS A 19 -12.72 4.15 13.40
N TYR A 20 -11.87 3.41 12.68
CA TYR A 20 -10.58 2.94 13.20
C TYR A 20 -9.58 4.09 13.33
N CYS A 21 -9.54 4.98 12.35
CA CYS A 21 -8.63 6.12 12.31
C CYS A 21 -8.86 7.08 13.48
N HIS A 22 -10.12 7.30 13.86
CA HIS A 22 -10.46 8.12 15.02
C HIS A 22 -10.06 7.49 16.36
N HIS A 23 -9.91 6.17 16.43
CA HIS A 23 -9.54 5.49 17.67
C HIS A 23 -8.08 5.74 18.08
N PHE A 24 -7.14 5.62 17.13
CA PHE A 24 -5.70 5.72 17.43
C PHE A 24 -5.16 7.16 17.34
N GLY A 25 -5.83 8.04 16.58
CA GLY A 25 -5.41 9.42 16.39
C GLY A 25 -4.13 9.58 15.55
N VAL A 26 -3.59 10.79 15.49
CA VAL A 26 -2.37 11.12 14.73
C VAL A 26 -1.24 11.45 15.69
N VAL A 27 -0.10 10.77 15.55
CA VAL A 27 1.12 11.16 16.28
C VAL A 27 1.77 12.35 15.59
N PRO A 28 2.05 13.46 16.31
CA PRO A 28 2.73 14.61 15.74
C PRO A 28 4.09 14.23 15.15
N ALA A 29 4.43 14.80 14.00
CA ALA A 29 5.68 14.51 13.30
C ALA A 29 6.95 14.70 14.16
N SER A 30 6.94 15.62 15.12
CA SER A 30 8.08 15.82 16.04
C SER A 30 8.30 14.66 17.02
N LYS A 31 7.28 13.84 17.28
CA LYS A 31 7.33 12.67 18.18
C LYS A 31 7.57 11.35 17.44
N ARG A 32 7.61 11.36 16.11
CA ARG A 32 7.84 10.17 15.29
C ARG A 32 9.31 9.77 15.33
N VAL A 33 9.56 8.47 15.46
CA VAL A 33 10.90 7.89 15.43
C VAL A 33 11.50 8.09 14.03
N ASN A 34 12.83 8.22 13.93
CA ASN A 34 13.53 8.39 12.65
C ASN A 34 13.66 7.06 11.88
N LYS A 35 12.51 6.42 11.65
CA LYS A 35 12.41 5.11 11.02
C LYS A 35 11.35 5.08 9.92
N ILE A 36 11.55 4.25 8.89
CA ILE A 36 10.53 3.88 7.91
C ILE A 36 10.10 2.44 8.13
N TYR A 37 8.79 2.21 8.20
CA TYR A 37 8.25 0.87 8.36
C TYR A 37 8.06 0.22 6.99
N VAL A 38 8.69 -0.92 6.76
CA VAL A 38 8.66 -1.66 5.51
C VAL A 38 7.56 -2.72 5.58
N LEU A 39 6.62 -2.69 4.62
CA LEU A 39 5.51 -3.64 4.56
C LEU A 39 5.98 -4.98 4.00
N GLY A 40 6.14 -5.95 4.90
CA GLY A 40 6.32 -7.36 4.58
C GLY A 40 6.23 -8.21 5.84
N LYS A 41 5.33 -9.20 5.85
CA LYS A 41 5.10 -10.08 7.01
C LYS A 41 5.93 -11.36 7.00
N ASP A 42 6.64 -11.60 5.89
CA ASP A 42 7.45 -12.80 5.65
C ASP A 42 8.74 -12.35 4.95
N ARG A 43 9.90 -12.82 5.44
CA ARG A 43 11.21 -12.49 4.89
C ARG A 43 11.36 -12.94 3.44
N ALA A 44 10.62 -13.97 3.03
CA ALA A 44 10.59 -14.43 1.65
C ALA A 44 10.13 -13.35 0.66
N TYR A 45 9.49 -12.26 1.11
CA TYR A 45 9.13 -11.13 0.23
C TYR A 45 10.35 -10.32 -0.23
N LEU A 46 11.49 -10.46 0.46
CA LEU A 46 12.76 -9.86 0.08
C LEU A 46 13.50 -10.70 -0.99
N HIS A 47 13.04 -11.91 -1.28
CA HIS A 47 13.80 -12.87 -2.09
C HIS A 47 12.98 -13.45 -3.23
N LYS A 48 13.66 -14.00 -4.23
CA LYS A 48 12.98 -14.75 -5.30
C LYS A 48 12.20 -15.92 -4.69
N PRO A 49 10.99 -16.22 -5.18
CA PRO A 49 10.37 -15.73 -6.42
C PRO A 49 9.61 -14.40 -6.30
N ALA A 50 9.59 -13.76 -5.12
CA ALA A 50 9.02 -12.41 -5.03
C ALA A 50 9.84 -11.45 -5.92
N PRO A 51 9.20 -10.42 -6.51
CA PRO A 51 9.90 -9.39 -7.26
C PRO A 51 10.93 -8.69 -6.37
N VAL A 52 12.21 -8.86 -6.69
CA VAL A 52 13.32 -8.14 -6.06
C VAL A 52 13.52 -6.85 -6.84
N LEU A 53 13.05 -5.74 -6.28
CA LEU A 53 12.92 -4.44 -6.98
C LEU A 53 14.03 -3.46 -6.63
N TRP A 54 14.81 -3.83 -5.62
CA TRP A 54 15.88 -3.05 -5.07
C TRP A 54 17.09 -3.96 -4.91
N ASN A 55 18.28 -3.38 -4.92
CA ASN A 55 19.47 -4.09 -4.50
C ASN A 55 19.32 -4.45 -3.00
N PRO A 56 19.71 -5.66 -2.54
CA PRO A 56 19.70 -6.00 -1.12
C PRO A 56 20.35 -4.97 -0.19
N THR A 57 21.33 -4.19 -0.66
CA THR A 57 22.01 -3.13 0.11
C THR A 57 21.23 -1.82 0.23
N ILE A 58 20.06 -1.68 -0.43
CA ILE A 58 19.35 -0.40 -0.55
C ILE A 58 19.06 0.27 0.80
N PHE A 59 18.67 -0.51 1.82
CA PHE A 59 18.29 0.04 3.11
C PHE A 59 19.49 0.57 3.88
N GLU A 60 20.63 -0.13 3.81
CA GLU A 60 21.90 0.33 4.36
C GLU A 60 22.42 1.57 3.62
N GLU A 61 22.35 1.59 2.28
CA GLU A 61 22.76 2.75 1.49
C GLU A 61 21.95 4.01 1.82
N ILE A 62 20.62 3.91 1.82
CA ILE A 62 19.75 5.04 2.17
C ILE A 62 19.95 5.45 3.63
N ALA A 63 20.16 4.51 4.54
CA ALA A 63 20.42 4.82 5.94
C ALA A 63 21.73 5.60 6.11
N ASN A 64 22.78 5.24 5.40
CA ASN A 64 24.06 5.95 5.43
C ASN A 64 23.95 7.36 4.85
N GLU A 65 23.15 7.55 3.80
CA GLU A 65 22.99 8.86 3.14
C GLU A 65 22.06 9.82 3.90
N THR A 66 21.04 9.31 4.60
CA THR A 66 19.97 10.14 5.20
C THR A 66 19.92 10.09 6.74
N GLY A 67 20.58 9.11 7.35
CA GLY A 67 20.45 8.82 8.78
C GLY A 67 19.12 8.18 9.19
N ILE A 68 18.23 7.84 8.25
CA ILE A 68 16.99 7.11 8.55
C ILE A 68 17.27 5.62 8.71
N SER A 69 16.55 4.94 9.60
CA SER A 69 16.63 3.47 9.68
C SER A 69 15.34 2.82 9.18
N PHE A 70 15.41 1.54 8.85
CA PHE A 70 14.28 0.78 8.32
C PHE A 70 13.92 -0.37 9.24
N THR A 71 12.63 -0.58 9.45
CA THR A 71 12.12 -1.65 10.30
C THR A 71 11.06 -2.46 9.57
N ILE A 72 11.03 -3.76 9.81
CA ILE A 72 10.05 -4.70 9.25
C ILE A 72 9.55 -5.62 10.38
N GLY A 73 8.31 -6.08 10.34
CA GLY A 73 7.80 -7.07 11.28
C GLY A 73 7.49 -8.39 10.58
N THR A 74 8.33 -9.42 10.76
CA THR A 74 8.15 -10.71 10.08
C THR A 74 7.81 -11.86 11.01
N VAL A 75 7.07 -12.84 10.48
CA VAL A 75 6.86 -14.13 11.14
C VAL A 75 8.07 -15.02 10.82
N GLN A 76 8.91 -15.30 11.82
CA GLN A 76 9.87 -16.40 11.71
C GLN A 76 9.11 -17.73 11.81
N LYS A 77 9.20 -18.55 10.77
CA LYS A 77 8.74 -19.94 10.86
C LYS A 77 9.71 -20.67 11.78
N SER A 78 9.24 -21.16 12.93
CA SER A 78 10.03 -21.98 13.87
C SER A 78 10.33 -23.39 13.34
N ILE A 79 10.30 -23.60 12.03
CA ILE A 79 10.41 -24.92 11.43
C ILE A 79 11.88 -25.10 11.09
N SER A 80 12.59 -25.78 11.99
CA SER A 80 13.81 -26.54 11.77
C SER A 80 14.86 -25.84 10.91
N LYS A 81 16.02 -25.51 11.51
CA LYS A 81 17.28 -25.12 10.82
C LYS A 81 17.81 -26.23 9.87
N VAL A 82 16.98 -26.76 9.00
CA VAL A 82 17.42 -27.43 7.77
C VAL A 82 18.07 -26.31 6.98
N HIS A 83 19.37 -26.45 6.80
CA HIS A 83 20.31 -25.41 6.42
C HIS A 83 19.83 -24.49 5.28
N GLY A 84 19.99 -23.18 5.48
CA GLY A 84 20.33 -22.25 4.38
C GLY A 84 19.25 -21.94 3.35
N ASP A 85 17.98 -21.76 3.74
CA ASP A 85 17.04 -21.10 2.83
C ASP A 85 17.39 -19.60 2.78
N GLU A 86 18.02 -19.17 1.69
CA GLU A 86 18.32 -17.75 1.41
C GLU A 86 17.10 -16.85 1.62
N ARG A 87 15.88 -17.40 1.49
CA ARG A 87 14.61 -16.67 1.66
C ARG A 87 14.30 -16.27 3.11
N ASP A 88 15.02 -16.83 4.09
CA ASP A 88 14.90 -16.46 5.51
C ASP A 88 15.93 -15.39 5.93
N GLU A 89 16.84 -15.01 5.03
CA GLU A 89 17.84 -13.97 5.29
C GLU A 89 17.19 -12.58 5.29
N LEU A 90 17.62 -11.75 6.23
CA LEU A 90 17.21 -10.35 6.27
C LEU A 90 18.23 -9.52 5.49
N TRP A 91 17.76 -8.60 4.65
CA TRP A 91 18.64 -7.69 3.94
C TRP A 91 19.35 -6.72 4.92
N PRO A 92 20.61 -6.34 4.64
CA PRO A 92 21.35 -5.39 5.48
C PRO A 92 20.63 -4.04 5.57
N GLY A 93 20.69 -3.41 6.74
CA GLY A 93 20.01 -2.14 7.03
C GLY A 93 18.53 -2.26 7.40
N LEU A 94 17.94 -3.46 7.36
CA LEU A 94 16.62 -3.74 7.94
C LEU A 94 16.73 -4.27 9.38
N ASP A 95 15.94 -3.68 10.27
CA ASP A 95 15.73 -4.15 11.64
C ASP A 95 14.41 -4.94 11.71
N ASP A 96 14.47 -6.24 11.99
CA ASP A 96 13.27 -7.08 12.08
C ASP A 96 12.78 -7.18 13.52
N ILE A 97 11.63 -6.56 13.79
CA ILE A 97 10.99 -6.50 15.11
C ILE A 97 10.04 -7.69 15.37
N GLY A 98 10.02 -8.67 14.46
CA GLY A 98 9.22 -9.88 14.60
C GLY A 98 7.73 -9.67 14.35
N SER A 99 6.95 -10.71 14.64
CA SER A 99 5.51 -10.67 14.45
C SER A 99 4.86 -9.79 15.51
N LEU A 100 3.95 -8.92 15.07
CA LEU A 100 3.26 -7.96 15.92
C LEU A 100 1.78 -8.31 16.09
N SER A 101 1.20 -7.88 17.20
CA SER A 101 -0.25 -7.79 17.33
C SER A 101 -0.80 -6.69 16.41
N ARG A 102 -2.12 -6.65 16.24
CA ARG A 102 -2.79 -5.60 15.44
C ARG A 102 -2.47 -4.19 15.96
N ASP A 103 -2.51 -4.02 17.28
CA ASP A 103 -2.33 -2.72 17.94
C ASP A 103 -0.86 -2.32 17.95
N ASP A 104 0.06 -3.26 18.16
CA ASP A 104 1.49 -3.01 18.05
C ASP A 104 1.87 -2.62 16.63
N PHE A 105 1.29 -3.28 15.61
CA PHE A 105 1.49 -2.89 14.22
C PHE A 105 1.00 -1.47 13.94
N ILE A 106 -0.17 -1.07 14.47
CA ILE A 106 -0.63 0.31 14.37
C ILE A 106 0.31 1.29 15.05
N TYR A 107 0.75 0.95 16.25
CA TYR A 107 1.72 1.75 16.98
C TYR A 107 2.96 1.98 16.12
N GLN A 108 3.49 0.94 15.46
CA GLN A 108 4.62 1.09 14.54
C GLN A 108 4.28 2.08 13.41
N ILE A 109 3.26 1.82 12.59
CA ILE A 109 2.99 2.68 11.42
C ILE A 109 2.64 4.13 11.80
N GLN A 110 2.05 4.37 12.97
CA GLN A 110 1.75 5.71 13.47
C GLN A 110 2.99 6.49 13.93
N HIS A 111 4.01 5.79 14.46
CA HIS A 111 5.22 6.41 15.00
C HIS A 111 6.37 6.49 14.00
N HIS A 112 6.30 5.80 12.86
CA HIS A 112 7.30 5.88 11.80
C HIS A 112 7.12 7.12 10.92
N ARG A 113 8.20 7.58 10.27
CA ARG A 113 8.18 8.73 9.35
C ARG A 113 7.34 8.45 8.10
N ALA A 114 7.37 7.21 7.64
CA ALA A 114 6.61 6.72 6.51
C ALA A 114 6.42 5.20 6.60
N VAL A 115 5.51 4.71 5.77
CA VAL A 115 5.36 3.29 5.46
C VAL A 115 5.83 3.06 4.03
N MET A 116 6.63 2.03 3.78
CA MET A 116 7.17 1.70 2.46
C MET A 116 6.66 0.35 1.97
N GLY A 117 6.24 0.32 0.72
CA GLY A 117 5.85 -0.90 0.04
C GLY A 117 7.02 -1.66 -0.59
N LEU A 118 7.16 -2.96 -0.31
CA LEU A 118 8.12 -3.86 -0.99
C LEU A 118 7.64 -4.35 -2.37
N GLY A 119 6.39 -4.08 -2.71
CA GLY A 119 5.83 -4.43 -4.01
C GLY A 119 5.25 -5.81 -4.19
N TRP A 120 5.30 -6.63 -3.16
CA TRP A 120 4.57 -7.88 -3.08
C TRP A 120 3.26 -7.67 -2.30
N SER A 121 2.22 -8.44 -2.65
CA SER A 121 0.83 -8.27 -2.18
C SER A 121 0.20 -6.94 -2.65
N PRO A 122 -0.42 -6.93 -3.85
CA PRO A 122 -1.07 -5.74 -4.37
C PRO A 122 -2.34 -5.38 -3.57
N GLN A 123 -2.62 -4.08 -3.45
CA GLN A 123 -3.85 -3.53 -2.85
C GLN A 123 -4.14 -3.95 -1.40
N ILE A 124 -3.10 -4.11 -0.58
CA ILE A 124 -3.25 -4.31 0.87
C ILE A 124 -3.81 -3.06 1.54
N SER A 125 -4.55 -3.23 2.64
CA SER A 125 -5.18 -2.12 3.37
C SER A 125 -4.21 -1.28 4.21
N SER A 126 -3.04 -1.82 4.58
CA SER A 126 -2.11 -1.16 5.52
C SER A 126 -1.64 0.24 5.09
N PRO A 127 -1.35 0.53 3.82
CA PRO A 127 -1.10 1.89 3.35
C PRO A 127 -2.25 2.87 3.61
N LEU A 128 -3.50 2.43 3.49
CA LEU A 128 -4.68 3.26 3.76
C LEU A 128 -4.80 3.56 5.26
N GLU A 129 -4.48 2.57 6.11
CA GLU A 129 -4.41 2.73 7.56
C GLU A 129 -3.30 3.71 7.96
N ALA A 130 -2.12 3.62 7.33
CA ALA A 130 -1.01 4.54 7.58
C ALA A 130 -1.40 5.99 7.27
N LEU A 131 -1.99 6.23 6.10
CA LEU A 131 -2.45 7.57 5.70
C LEU A 131 -3.46 8.14 6.69
N CYS A 132 -4.39 7.32 7.16
CA CYS A 132 -5.39 7.78 8.11
C CYS A 132 -4.85 8.05 9.52
N LEU A 133 -3.64 7.57 9.82
CA LEU A 133 -2.88 7.87 11.03
C LEU A 133 -1.86 9.01 10.84
N GLY A 134 -1.90 9.65 9.67
CA GLY A 134 -1.02 10.76 9.31
C GLY A 134 0.38 10.31 8.87
N THR A 135 0.58 9.05 8.52
CA THR A 135 1.84 8.50 8.04
C THR A 135 1.82 8.34 6.52
N PRO A 136 2.72 9.01 5.77
CA PRO A 136 2.76 8.92 4.33
C PRO A 136 3.19 7.54 3.84
N PHE A 137 2.78 7.20 2.61
CA PHE A 137 3.10 5.93 1.97
C PHE A 137 4.09 6.11 0.82
N ILE A 138 5.17 5.33 0.83
CA ILE A 138 6.09 5.19 -0.31
C ILE A 138 5.59 4.03 -1.16
N ASN A 139 4.95 4.36 -2.27
CA ASN A 139 4.40 3.41 -3.23
C ASN A 139 5.40 3.20 -4.35
N ARG A 140 5.72 1.94 -4.66
CA ARG A 140 6.55 1.65 -5.83
C ARG A 140 5.77 1.72 -7.14
N ARG A 141 6.46 2.00 -8.24
CA ARG A 141 5.94 1.90 -9.61
C ARG A 141 7.01 1.38 -10.57
N ARG A 142 6.58 0.68 -11.62
CA ARG A 142 7.46 0.42 -12.76
C ARG A 142 7.78 1.70 -13.54
N SER A 143 8.84 1.64 -14.36
CA SER A 143 9.17 2.70 -15.31
C SER A 143 8.10 2.77 -16.39
N GLU A 144 7.26 3.79 -16.32
CA GLU A 144 6.21 4.09 -17.30
C GLU A 144 5.90 5.59 -17.16
N PRO A 145 6.00 6.41 -18.22
CA PRO A 145 5.67 7.83 -18.14
C PRO A 145 4.17 8.10 -17.92
N ASP A 146 3.30 7.24 -18.45
CA ASP A 146 1.86 7.41 -18.36
C ASP A 146 1.30 6.82 -17.05
N ARG A 147 0.88 7.71 -16.13
CA ARG A 147 0.33 7.32 -14.82
C ARG A 147 -0.82 6.31 -14.92
N SER A 148 -1.64 6.38 -15.97
CA SER A 148 -2.76 5.46 -16.16
C SER A 148 -2.33 4.02 -16.44
N LYS A 149 -1.06 3.82 -16.82
CA LYS A 149 -0.45 2.51 -17.12
C LYS A 149 0.50 2.04 -16.02
N TRP A 150 0.63 2.82 -14.93
CA TRP A 150 1.53 2.45 -13.85
C TRP A 150 1.14 1.13 -13.22
N HIS A 151 2.08 0.19 -13.27
CA HIS A 151 2.04 -0.99 -12.42
C HIS A 151 2.64 -0.65 -11.06
N THR A 152 1.80 -0.56 -10.04
CA THR A 152 2.19 -0.19 -8.67
C THR A 152 1.74 -1.24 -7.66
N GLN A 153 2.26 -1.17 -6.44
CA GLN A 153 1.76 -2.03 -5.36
C GLN A 153 0.32 -1.67 -4.99
N HIS A 154 -0.01 -0.38 -4.99
CA HIS A 154 -1.35 0.08 -4.64
C HIS A 154 -1.92 1.03 -5.71
N PRO A 155 -2.51 0.50 -6.81
CA PRO A 155 -3.02 1.31 -7.93
C PRO A 155 -4.00 2.41 -7.53
N TYR A 156 -4.91 2.13 -6.58
CA TYR A 156 -5.80 3.16 -6.07
C TYR A 156 -5.04 4.33 -5.43
N LEU A 157 -4.02 4.05 -4.61
CA LEU A 157 -3.22 5.07 -3.95
C LEU A 157 -2.22 5.76 -4.88
N ALA A 158 -1.86 5.12 -5.99
CA ALA A 158 -1.01 5.67 -7.01
C ALA A 158 -1.59 6.92 -7.70
N HIS A 159 -2.85 7.28 -7.44
CA HIS A 159 -3.49 8.52 -7.89
C HIS A 159 -3.23 9.71 -6.97
N PHE A 160 -2.80 9.48 -5.73
CA PHE A 160 -2.43 10.55 -4.81
C PHE A 160 -0.95 10.90 -4.95
N ASP A 161 -0.64 12.15 -4.63
CA ASP A 161 0.71 12.74 -4.71
C ASP A 161 1.19 13.12 -3.30
N PRO A 162 2.46 13.54 -3.14
CA PRO A 162 2.93 14.10 -1.88
C PRO A 162 2.00 15.24 -1.39
N PRO A 163 1.78 15.38 -0.07
CA PRO A 163 2.52 14.70 1.00
C PRO A 163 1.96 13.33 1.41
N TYR A 164 0.95 12.80 0.72
CA TYR A 164 0.29 11.55 1.10
C TYR A 164 1.04 10.33 0.56
N VAL A 165 1.25 10.29 -0.76
CA VAL A 165 1.83 9.14 -1.45
C VAL A 165 3.03 9.58 -2.28
N TYR A 166 4.16 8.91 -2.08
CA TYR A 166 5.40 9.12 -2.81
C TYR A 166 5.58 7.94 -3.77
N ASN A 167 5.34 8.17 -5.07
CA ASN A 167 5.41 7.14 -6.09
C ASN A 167 6.85 6.99 -6.63
N VAL A 168 7.59 6.01 -6.12
CA VAL A 168 9.02 5.78 -6.39
C VAL A 168 9.20 4.73 -7.50
N GLN A 169 10.07 5.00 -8.46
CA GLN A 169 10.35 4.06 -9.54
C GLN A 169 11.21 2.88 -9.07
N ASP A 170 10.83 1.66 -9.45
CA ASP A 170 11.61 0.45 -9.18
C ASP A 170 13.05 0.60 -9.67
N HIS A 171 14.00 0.03 -8.92
CA HIS A 171 15.44 0.03 -9.23
C HIS A 171 16.11 1.42 -9.29
N ARG A 172 15.42 2.51 -8.94
CA ARG A 172 16.00 3.85 -8.91
C ARG A 172 16.22 4.33 -7.49
N LYS A 173 17.46 4.17 -7.00
CA LYS A 173 17.84 4.58 -5.65
C LYS A 173 17.58 6.08 -5.43
N GLU A 174 17.84 6.89 -6.44
CA GLU A 174 17.72 8.35 -6.38
C GLU A 174 16.27 8.76 -6.11
N ASP A 175 15.30 8.06 -6.71
CA ASP A 175 13.87 8.35 -6.50
C ASP A 175 13.44 7.99 -5.06
N LEU A 176 14.00 6.91 -4.50
CA LEU A 176 13.76 6.56 -3.10
C LEU A 176 14.41 7.58 -2.16
N LEU A 177 15.64 8.00 -2.44
CA LEU A 177 16.36 9.01 -1.66
C LEU A 177 15.60 10.34 -1.64
N GLU A 178 15.14 10.81 -2.81
CA GLU A 178 14.33 12.03 -2.93
C GLU A 178 13.02 11.92 -2.15
N ALA A 179 12.33 10.78 -2.22
CA ALA A 179 11.12 10.56 -1.44
C ALA A 179 11.39 10.63 0.07
N VAL A 180 12.45 9.96 0.54
CA VAL A 180 12.86 9.98 1.96
C VAL A 180 13.19 11.40 2.42
N ASP A 181 14.01 12.13 1.66
CA ASP A 181 14.38 13.51 1.98
C ASP A 181 13.14 14.43 2.02
N SER A 182 12.23 14.29 1.04
CA SER A 182 11.00 15.06 0.98
C SER A 182 10.05 14.77 2.15
N ILE A 183 9.91 13.50 2.55
CA ILE A 183 9.13 13.08 3.73
C ILE A 183 9.69 13.71 5.00
N MET A 184 11.02 13.75 5.14
CA MET A 184 11.68 14.31 6.32
C MET A 184 11.50 15.83 6.39
N LYS A 185 11.57 16.52 5.25
CA LYS A 185 11.37 17.98 5.15
C LYS A 185 9.91 18.39 5.31
N ASN A 186 8.97 17.58 4.79
CA ASN A 186 7.55 17.89 4.68
C ASN A 186 6.71 16.75 5.29
N PRO A 187 6.77 16.52 6.61
CA PRO A 187 6.05 15.42 7.23
C PRO A 187 4.54 15.67 7.17
N LEU A 188 3.77 14.61 6.89
CA LEU A 188 2.32 14.65 6.90
C LEU A 188 1.83 14.90 8.35
N LYS A 189 1.09 16.00 8.54
CA LYS A 189 0.69 16.50 9.86
C LYS A 189 -0.68 16.00 10.32
N GLU A 190 -1.52 15.61 9.38
CA GLU A 190 -2.93 15.31 9.61
C GLU A 190 -3.29 13.95 9.03
N ALA A 191 -4.34 13.35 9.56
CA ALA A 191 -4.94 12.15 9.01
C ALA A 191 -5.45 12.41 7.59
N PHE A 192 -5.27 11.44 6.72
CA PHE A 192 -5.84 11.48 5.38
C PHE A 192 -6.72 10.26 5.12
N ILE A 193 -7.98 10.52 4.82
CA ILE A 193 -8.95 9.52 4.37
C ILE A 193 -9.52 10.04 3.04
N PRO A 194 -9.35 9.29 1.93
CA PRO A 194 -9.96 9.64 0.65
C PRO A 194 -11.47 9.84 0.77
N ASP A 195 -12.02 10.80 0.01
CA ASP A 195 -13.43 11.19 0.14
C ASP A 195 -14.41 10.04 -0.10
N ASP A 196 -14.10 9.12 -1.03
CA ASP A 196 -14.93 7.95 -1.35
C ASP A 196 -14.88 6.83 -0.30
N MET A 197 -13.95 6.95 0.65
CA MET A 197 -13.77 6.06 1.81
C MET A 197 -14.28 6.65 3.13
N LYS A 198 -14.67 7.93 3.14
CA LYS A 198 -15.37 8.53 4.29
C LYS A 198 -16.70 7.82 4.52
N LYS A 199 -17.12 7.74 5.77
CA LYS A 199 -18.28 6.99 6.23
C LYS A 199 -19.54 7.40 5.48
N GLU A 200 -19.76 8.69 5.27
CA GLU A 200 -20.94 9.20 4.56
C GLU A 200 -20.97 8.69 3.11
N ALA A 201 -19.85 8.79 2.40
CA ALA A 201 -19.74 8.33 1.01
C ALA A 201 -19.85 6.80 0.89
N TYR A 202 -19.24 6.07 1.83
CA TYR A 202 -19.36 4.62 1.93
C TYR A 202 -20.82 4.20 2.17
N LEU A 203 -21.50 4.78 3.17
CA LEU A 203 -22.88 4.44 3.50
C LEU A 203 -23.85 4.80 2.37
N ALA A 204 -23.69 5.95 1.73
CA ALA A 204 -24.48 6.32 0.56
C ALA A 204 -24.33 5.30 -0.58
N ARG A 205 -23.11 4.78 -0.79
CA ARG A 205 -22.84 3.74 -1.77
C ARG A 205 -23.50 2.41 -1.38
N ILE A 206 -23.39 1.97 -0.13
CA ILE A 206 -24.04 0.75 0.36
C ILE A 206 -25.57 0.86 0.22
N ASP A 207 -26.16 1.98 0.64
CA ASP A 207 -27.59 2.22 0.51
C ASP A 207 -28.05 2.09 -0.95
N GLY A 208 -27.34 2.72 -1.88
CA GLY A 208 -27.62 2.61 -3.31
C GLY A 208 -27.43 1.20 -3.89
N LEU A 209 -26.71 0.29 -3.21
CA LEU A 209 -26.60 -1.11 -3.61
C LEU A 209 -27.70 -1.98 -3.02
N VAL A 210 -28.07 -1.74 -1.75
CA VAL A 210 -29.07 -2.54 -1.03
C VAL A 210 -30.49 -2.17 -1.48
N THR A 211 -30.75 -0.90 -1.77
CA THR A 211 -32.06 -0.42 -2.23
C THR A 211 -32.33 -0.69 -3.71
N LYS A 212 -31.31 -1.12 -4.46
CA LYS A 212 -31.41 -1.36 -5.91
C LYS A 212 -32.16 -2.65 -6.21
N ASN A 213 -33.16 -2.57 -7.11
CA ASN A 213 -33.89 -3.74 -7.59
C ASN A 213 -33.07 -4.54 -8.62
N TRP A 214 -32.18 -5.40 -8.13
CA TRP A 214 -31.33 -6.22 -8.97
C TRP A 214 -32.09 -7.18 -9.89
N LEU A 215 -33.29 -7.62 -9.51
CA LEU A 215 -34.13 -8.51 -10.31
C LEU A 215 -34.68 -7.82 -11.55
N GLU A 216 -35.09 -6.57 -11.43
CA GLU A 216 -35.54 -5.77 -12.57
C GLU A 216 -34.39 -5.48 -13.54
N LEU A 217 -33.22 -5.11 -13.00
CA LEU A 217 -32.01 -4.85 -13.78
C LEU A 217 -31.46 -6.07 -14.52
N SER A 218 -31.64 -7.28 -13.98
CA SER A 218 -31.22 -8.50 -14.66
C SER A 218 -32.12 -8.83 -15.85
N ARG A 219 -33.42 -8.50 -15.75
CA ARG A 219 -34.41 -8.69 -16.81
C ARG A 219 -34.28 -7.67 -17.94
N SER A 220 -33.74 -6.48 -17.65
CA SER A 220 -33.57 -5.40 -18.64
C SER A 220 -32.29 -5.51 -19.48
N LYS A 221 -31.41 -6.49 -19.23
CA LYS A 221 -30.25 -6.73 -20.10
C LYS A 221 -30.69 -7.57 -21.31
N PRO A 222 -30.56 -7.08 -22.55
CA PRO A 222 -30.83 -7.90 -23.73
C PRO A 222 -29.89 -9.10 -23.76
N SER A 223 -30.43 -10.27 -24.12
CA SER A 223 -29.65 -11.49 -24.32
C SER A 223 -28.51 -11.21 -25.32
N PRO A 224 -27.28 -11.69 -25.09
CA PRO A 224 -26.24 -11.58 -26.10
C PRO A 224 -26.77 -12.24 -27.38
N SER A 225 -26.90 -11.44 -28.44
CA SER A 225 -27.34 -11.92 -29.74
C SER A 225 -26.43 -13.06 -30.17
N ASN A 226 -27.00 -14.24 -30.42
CA ASN A 226 -26.31 -15.36 -31.06
C ASN A 226 -25.77 -14.88 -32.40
N THR A 227 -24.49 -14.52 -32.46
CA THR A 227 -23.78 -14.38 -33.73
C THR A 227 -23.67 -15.79 -34.29
N THR A 228 -24.56 -16.11 -35.23
CA THR A 228 -24.52 -17.33 -36.01
C THR A 228 -23.15 -17.47 -36.68
N ALA A 229 -22.49 -18.59 -36.40
CA ALA A 229 -21.38 -19.08 -37.18
C ALA A 229 -21.86 -19.32 -38.61
N ASN A 230 -21.38 -18.53 -39.56
CA ASN A 230 -21.42 -18.85 -40.97
C ASN A 230 -20.01 -19.31 -41.37
N THR A 231 -19.83 -20.61 -41.46
CA THR A 231 -18.73 -21.26 -42.19
C THR A 231 -19.24 -21.60 -43.59
N PRO A 232 -18.51 -21.31 -44.68
CA PRO A 232 -18.55 -22.15 -45.88
C PRO A 232 -17.73 -23.43 -45.68
#